data_AF-A0A518G222-F1
#
_entry.id   AF-A0A518G222-F1
#
_cell.length_a   1.000
_cell.length_b   1.000
_cell.length_c   1.000
_cell.angle_alpha   90.00
_cell.angle_beta   90.00
_cell.angle_gamma   90.00
#
_symmetry.space_group_name_H-M   'P 1'
#
loop_
_entity.id
_entity.type
_entity.pdbx_description
1 polymer ?
#
loop_
_entity_poly.entity_id
_entity_poly.type
_entity_poly.pdbx_seq_one_letter_code
_entity_poly.pdbx_strand_id
1 'polypeptide(L)'
;MRTSVSIVLIVLCGGVTQSSLAQVQQAEFGIPAAATFLVAGTPLPPPLAGVPRSDGISTGESQYDNVMQEFERAGISRPLFEPTQPSTQLYRSLDELTNSRYAESDAPAYIPLPPGQVPQRAGPPLSQLEQLENQAVQALKAKDYRKAEQHLLEMLQLESNHRGATIALASLYVEQKQVREAALFLGQRLVYFDGDAQVVMLYGKVLLELEEPQRAILAFQHALRRDSGLADGHLMLGIAYLRNQQPLTARGVLQNGANSSTEMFWQQRLAYATAWAQLGQLSAADGIFLGVHQSAASDEMRESAWESHRELQQALTDPTRLYGLFKVVQRYDDNTGIVPTTNIIGVSTLNVESFGALETANVNYDLWRSYQSTVTAGYNGLFTQNYLGLASDFNVSDQSGFLSFRRRSLTPYTHLPCTLAYFVDAGGIFAGGVNFLQRFGSSTSIAVQDSDDTSITGQFRYSRVDFVNQLPGVDGSSVDPDSSNYEASFIRQWSRVDAGQVWQLGYGYNRNVAQGSDFDYRGHRAIVGGSQQFEDESFAFLSLQYNFRNYDNPQTSTGSFRQDRELLVSVSYLRPAFQTEKLYWVAEYAYDLNESDIESSSYDRDIFGLGLQWNFGGLP
;
A
#
# COMPACT_ATOMS: atom_id res chain seq x y z
N MET A 1 -15.18 26.89 40.96
CA MET A 1 -13.76 26.53 40.80
C MET A 1 -13.63 25.54 39.64
N ARG A 2 -13.39 26.08 38.45
CA ARG A 2 -13.01 25.36 37.22
C ARG A 2 -12.04 26.29 36.54
N THR A 3 -10.78 25.89 36.46
CA THR A 3 -9.71 26.68 35.85
C THR A 3 -9.68 26.35 34.37
N SER A 4 -10.21 27.26 33.56
CA SER A 4 -10.09 27.26 32.11
C SER A 4 -8.69 27.75 31.75
N VAL A 5 -7.90 26.95 31.04
CA VAL A 5 -6.66 27.42 30.40
C VAL A 5 -7.00 27.72 28.95
N SER A 6 -7.22 29.00 28.66
CA SER A 6 -7.30 29.52 27.30
C SER A 6 -5.89 29.72 26.78
N ILE A 7 -5.48 28.94 25.78
CA ILE A 7 -4.26 29.22 25.01
C ILE A 7 -4.66 30.16 23.87
N VAL A 8 -4.24 31.42 23.98
CA VAL A 8 -4.31 32.42 22.92
C VAL A 8 -3.08 32.20 22.02
N LEU A 9 -3.28 31.64 20.83
CA LEU A 9 -2.24 31.61 19.81
C LEU A 9 -2.32 32.93 19.03
N ILE A 10 -1.33 33.82 19.23
CA ILE A 10 -1.19 35.04 18.43
C ILE A 10 -0.60 34.63 17.08
N VAL A 11 -1.42 34.72 16.03
CA VAL A 11 -0.98 34.63 14.63
C VAL A 11 -0.31 35.96 14.27
N LEU A 12 1.02 35.98 14.21
CA LEU A 12 1.75 37.09 13.61
C LEU A 12 1.82 36.88 12.10
N CYS A 13 0.84 37.43 11.39
CA CYS A 13 0.98 37.78 9.98
C CYS A 13 1.88 39.03 9.90
N GLY A 14 3.11 38.87 9.40
CA GLY A 14 4.03 39.98 9.16
C GLY A 14 4.59 39.93 7.76
N GLY A 15 4.00 40.70 6.85
CA GLY A 15 4.59 40.99 5.55
C GLY A 15 5.87 41.81 5.70
N VAL A 16 6.88 41.47 4.90
CA VAL A 16 8.16 42.18 4.84
C VAL A 16 7.99 43.46 4.03
N THR A 17 8.25 44.61 4.64
CA THR A 17 8.76 45.80 3.93
C THR A 17 9.91 46.39 4.74
N GLN A 18 11.04 46.59 4.05
CA GLN A 18 12.28 47.18 4.57
C GLN A 18 12.06 48.60 5.12
N SER A 19 12.64 48.93 6.29
CA SER A 19 13.56 50.07 6.47
C SER A 19 13.90 50.36 7.97
N SER A 20 15.17 50.70 8.17
CA SER A 20 15.79 51.49 9.27
C SER A 20 15.87 50.99 10.72
N LEU A 21 17.10 50.66 11.13
CA LEU A 21 17.93 51.26 12.21
C LEU A 21 17.40 51.45 13.66
N ALA A 22 18.24 50.93 14.57
CA ALA A 22 18.65 51.44 15.89
C ALA A 22 17.96 50.93 17.18
N GLN A 23 18.81 50.35 18.04
CA GLN A 23 18.86 50.37 19.52
C GLN A 23 17.54 50.24 20.30
N VAL A 24 17.44 49.23 21.17
CA VAL A 24 17.14 49.37 22.62
C VAL A 24 17.55 48.09 23.37
N GLN A 25 18.05 48.31 24.59
CA GLN A 25 18.68 47.42 25.57
C GLN A 25 17.79 46.34 26.20
N GLN A 26 18.50 45.33 26.74
CA GLN A 26 18.28 44.58 27.99
C GLN A 26 16.84 44.47 28.55
N ALA A 27 16.36 43.23 28.66
CA ALA A 27 15.60 42.79 29.82
C ALA A 27 15.88 41.29 30.08
N GLU A 28 16.44 41.02 31.26
CA GLU A 28 16.60 39.71 31.88
C GLU A 28 15.24 39.07 32.13
N PHE A 29 15.07 37.78 31.79
CA PHE A 29 14.11 36.92 32.47
C PHE A 29 14.74 35.53 32.66
N GLY A 30 14.97 35.20 33.94
CA GLY A 30 15.55 33.94 34.38
C GLY A 30 14.62 32.75 34.14
N ILE A 31 15.22 31.65 33.70
CA ILE A 31 14.60 30.32 33.61
C ILE A 31 15.30 29.44 34.67
N PRO A 32 14.57 28.77 35.57
CA PRO A 32 15.18 27.85 36.52
C PRO A 32 15.54 26.52 35.83
N ALA A 33 16.75 26.07 36.12
CA ALA A 33 17.25 24.73 35.83
C ALA A 33 16.54 23.67 36.69
N ALA A 34 16.29 22.48 36.12
CA ALA A 34 16.73 21.18 36.67
C ALA A 34 15.96 20.01 36.03
N ALA A 35 16.66 19.20 35.24
CA ALA A 35 16.44 17.75 35.14
C ALA A 35 17.75 17.12 34.67
N THR A 36 18.70 16.99 35.60
CA THR A 36 19.96 16.29 35.42
C THR A 36 19.71 14.78 35.49
N PHE A 37 19.87 14.06 34.37
CA PHE A 37 19.96 12.60 34.40
C PHE A 37 21.42 12.18 34.56
N LEU A 38 21.71 11.47 35.65
CA LEU A 38 22.98 10.78 35.90
C LEU A 38 23.16 9.66 34.87
N VAL A 39 24.21 9.74 34.06
CA VAL A 39 24.73 8.58 33.30
C VAL A 39 25.84 7.95 34.14
N ALA A 40 25.58 6.75 34.66
CA ALA A 40 26.59 5.92 35.31
C ALA A 40 27.46 5.25 34.24
N GLY A 41 28.76 5.54 34.26
CA GLY A 41 29.74 4.99 33.33
C GLY A 41 29.99 3.50 33.56
N THR A 42 30.07 2.75 32.46
CA THR A 42 30.79 1.47 32.39
C THR A 42 31.84 1.58 31.28
N PRO A 43 33.06 1.06 31.46
CA PRO A 43 34.11 1.19 30.46
C PRO A 43 33.88 0.22 29.30
N LEU A 44 33.94 0.74 28.07
CA LEU A 44 33.96 -0.05 26.83
C LEU A 44 35.31 -0.76 26.64
N PRO A 45 35.33 -1.94 25.98
CA PRO A 45 36.56 -2.66 25.65
C PRO A 45 37.33 -1.96 24.49
N PRO A 46 38.66 -2.18 24.38
CA PRO A 46 39.47 -1.53 23.35
C PRO A 46 39.19 -2.07 21.95
N PRO A 47 39.47 -1.28 20.89
CA PRO A 47 39.19 -1.66 19.51
C PRO A 47 40.09 -2.82 19.04
N LEU A 48 39.49 -3.76 18.29
CA LEU A 48 40.22 -4.81 17.59
C LEU A 48 41.04 -4.20 16.46
N ALA A 49 42.33 -4.52 16.45
CA ALA A 49 43.30 -4.10 15.46
C ALA A 49 43.23 -4.95 14.19
N GLY A 50 43.32 -4.28 13.04
CA GLY A 50 44.12 -4.75 11.90
C GLY A 50 43.41 -5.56 10.82
N VAL A 51 43.03 -4.88 9.73
CA VAL A 51 43.07 -5.44 8.37
C VAL A 51 43.84 -4.44 7.51
N PRO A 52 44.89 -4.86 6.75
CA PRO A 52 45.73 -3.93 6.02
C PRO A 52 45.03 -3.43 4.75
N ARG A 53 45.13 -2.11 4.52
CA ARG A 53 44.86 -1.46 3.23
C ARG A 53 45.87 -1.96 2.20
N SER A 54 45.41 -2.39 1.02
CA SER A 54 46.26 -2.58 -0.15
C SER A 54 46.20 -1.32 -1.02
N ASP A 55 47.29 -0.54 -0.98
CA ASP A 55 47.59 0.44 -2.01
C ASP A 55 48.05 -0.30 -3.27
N GLY A 56 47.51 0.05 -4.45
CA GLY A 56 48.11 -0.36 -5.72
C GLY A 56 47.16 -0.65 -6.87
N ILE A 57 47.08 0.31 -7.78
CA ILE A 57 46.58 0.29 -9.17
C ILE A 57 46.87 -1.04 -9.89
N SER A 58 45.85 -1.67 -10.48
CA SER A 58 46.01 -2.45 -11.71
C SER A 58 44.71 -2.47 -12.53
N THR A 59 44.88 -2.34 -13.84
CA THR A 59 43.88 -2.14 -14.89
C THR A 59 42.83 -3.26 -15.00
N GLY A 60 41.60 -2.86 -15.32
CA GLY A 60 40.35 -3.63 -15.24
C GLY A 60 40.13 -4.77 -16.25
N GLU A 61 41.10 -5.66 -16.45
CA GLU A 61 40.87 -6.94 -17.15
C GLU A 61 41.21 -8.19 -16.28
N SER A 62 41.87 -8.04 -15.12
CA SER A 62 42.32 -9.20 -14.31
C SER A 62 41.35 -9.65 -13.21
N GLN A 63 40.25 -8.94 -12.96
CA GLN A 63 39.28 -9.32 -11.92
C GLN A 63 38.26 -10.37 -12.37
N TYR A 64 38.01 -10.50 -13.68
CA TYR A 64 37.05 -11.48 -14.20
C TYR A 64 37.57 -12.93 -14.09
N ASP A 65 38.87 -13.13 -14.28
CA ASP A 65 39.50 -14.45 -14.21
C ASP A 65 39.68 -14.96 -12.77
N ASN A 66 39.88 -14.05 -11.81
CA ASN A 66 39.98 -14.41 -10.38
C ASN A 66 38.63 -14.81 -9.78
N VAL A 67 37.54 -14.16 -10.21
CA VAL A 67 36.18 -14.55 -9.81
C VAL A 67 35.81 -15.90 -10.43
N MET A 68 36.20 -16.16 -11.67
CA MET A 68 35.94 -17.44 -12.34
C MET A 68 36.72 -18.62 -11.75
N GLN A 69 37.96 -18.42 -11.26
CA GLN A 69 38.70 -19.46 -10.54
C GLN A 69 38.10 -19.79 -9.16
N GLU A 70 37.50 -18.82 -8.46
CA GLU A 70 36.77 -19.05 -7.21
C GLU A 70 35.49 -19.86 -7.45
N PHE A 71 34.75 -19.60 -8.54
CA PHE A 71 33.56 -20.38 -8.91
C PHE A 71 33.88 -21.85 -9.27
N GLU A 72 35.02 -22.10 -9.93
CA GLU A 72 35.49 -23.47 -10.23
C GLU A 72 35.97 -24.20 -8.97
N ARG A 73 36.60 -23.51 -8.02
CA ARG A 73 36.95 -24.07 -6.70
C ARG A 73 35.73 -24.39 -5.83
N ALA A 74 34.64 -23.65 -6.01
CA ALA A 74 33.38 -23.86 -5.30
C ALA A 74 32.51 -24.99 -5.91
N GLY A 75 32.93 -25.62 -7.01
CA GLY A 75 32.20 -26.73 -7.63
C GLY A 75 30.87 -26.32 -8.29
N ILE A 76 30.71 -25.05 -8.65
CA ILE A 76 29.48 -24.52 -9.24
C ILE A 76 29.62 -24.54 -10.77
N SER A 77 28.89 -25.43 -11.43
CA SER A 77 28.90 -25.54 -12.89
C SER A 77 28.18 -24.36 -13.56
N ARG A 78 28.81 -23.80 -14.61
CA ARG A 78 28.32 -22.67 -15.43
C ARG A 78 26.96 -22.96 -16.09
N PRO A 79 26.01 -22.00 -16.17
CA PRO A 79 24.90 -22.08 -17.11
C PRO A 79 25.34 -21.61 -18.51
N LEU A 80 25.15 -22.49 -19.50
CA LEU A 80 25.34 -22.19 -20.92
C LEU A 80 24.20 -21.28 -21.41
N PHE A 81 24.54 -20.11 -21.94
CA PHE A 81 23.66 -19.33 -22.80
C PHE A 81 24.20 -19.42 -24.24
N GLU A 82 23.42 -20.01 -25.13
CA GLU A 82 23.50 -19.75 -26.57
C GLU A 82 22.14 -19.23 -27.08
N PRO A 83 22.12 -18.33 -28.08
CA PRO A 83 20.92 -17.67 -28.55
C PRO A 83 20.32 -18.39 -29.78
N THR A 84 18.99 -18.56 -29.84
CA THR A 84 18.21 -18.56 -31.11
C THR A 84 16.68 -18.66 -30.89
N GLN A 85 15.98 -17.58 -31.25
CA GLN A 85 14.69 -17.46 -31.98
C GLN A 85 13.37 -18.19 -31.56
N PRO A 86 12.19 -17.64 -31.96
CA PRO A 86 11.01 -17.56 -31.10
C PRO A 86 10.01 -18.71 -31.33
N SER A 87 9.45 -19.26 -30.25
CA SER A 87 8.37 -20.26 -30.33
C SER A 87 7.23 -20.01 -29.34
N THR A 88 6.03 -20.08 -29.91
CA THR A 88 4.71 -19.70 -29.44
C THR A 88 4.10 -20.66 -28.41
N GLN A 89 4.78 -20.94 -27.29
CA GLN A 89 4.35 -21.96 -26.29
C GLN A 89 4.20 -21.47 -24.84
N LEU A 90 4.07 -20.16 -24.60
CA LEU A 90 4.07 -19.58 -23.25
C LEU A 90 2.67 -19.27 -22.67
N TYR A 91 1.64 -20.04 -23.04
CA TYR A 91 0.26 -19.85 -22.55
C TYR A 91 -0.36 -21.07 -21.85
N ARG A 92 0.41 -22.11 -21.49
CA ARG A 92 -0.13 -23.31 -20.83
C ARG A 92 0.41 -23.66 -19.45
N SER A 93 1.35 -22.90 -18.88
CA SER A 93 2.00 -23.28 -17.62
C SER A 93 1.71 -22.37 -16.42
N LEU A 94 0.73 -21.46 -16.49
CA LEU A 94 0.33 -20.66 -15.31
C LEU A 94 -0.70 -21.37 -14.40
N ASP A 95 -1.45 -22.35 -14.92
CA ASP A 95 -2.46 -23.09 -14.15
C ASP A 95 -1.88 -24.24 -13.29
N GLU A 96 -0.64 -24.67 -13.57
CA GLU A 96 0.00 -25.77 -12.83
C GLU A 96 0.82 -25.29 -11.62
N LEU A 97 1.21 -24.01 -11.57
CA LEU A 97 2.03 -23.47 -10.46
C LEU A 97 1.20 -22.99 -9.26
N THR A 98 -0.07 -22.63 -9.45
CA THR A 98 -0.98 -22.20 -8.38
C THR A 98 -1.50 -23.35 -7.51
N ASN A 99 -1.45 -24.59 -8.00
CA ASN A 99 -2.02 -25.76 -7.31
C ASN A 99 -1.07 -26.50 -6.35
N SER A 100 0.21 -26.10 -6.24
CA SER A 100 1.21 -26.91 -5.51
C SER A 100 1.58 -26.48 -4.08
N ARG A 101 1.01 -25.39 -3.52
CA ARG A 101 1.49 -24.85 -2.23
C ARG A 101 0.45 -24.62 -1.12
N TYR A 102 -0.75 -25.20 -1.21
CA TYR A 102 -1.78 -25.04 -0.17
C TYR A 102 -2.26 -26.38 0.38
N ALA A 103 -1.30 -27.17 0.88
CA ALA A 103 -1.56 -28.41 1.58
C ALA A 103 -1.15 -28.25 3.06
N GLU A 104 -1.96 -27.53 3.83
CA GLU A 104 -1.98 -27.61 5.30
C GLU A 104 -3.30 -27.01 5.83
N SER A 105 -4.39 -27.76 5.65
CA SER A 105 -5.56 -27.72 6.55
C SER A 105 -6.29 -29.06 6.47
N ASP A 106 -6.67 -29.61 7.61
CA ASP A 106 -7.19 -30.99 7.80
C ASP A 106 -8.63 -31.21 7.24
N ALA A 107 -8.99 -30.59 6.12
CA ALA A 107 -10.23 -30.85 5.40
C ALA A 107 -9.94 -31.16 3.92
N PRO A 108 -10.55 -32.20 3.33
CA PRO A 108 -10.16 -32.67 2.00
C PRO A 108 -10.43 -31.59 0.93
N ALA A 109 -9.36 -31.20 0.23
CA ALA A 109 -9.42 -30.35 -0.96
C ALA A 109 -10.30 -31.02 -2.03
N TYR A 110 -11.23 -30.25 -2.61
CA TYR A 110 -12.10 -30.70 -3.69
C TYR A 110 -11.28 -30.86 -4.98
N ILE A 111 -10.94 -32.10 -5.33
CA ILE A 111 -10.39 -32.47 -6.64
C ILE A 111 -11.56 -32.92 -7.52
N PRO A 112 -11.86 -32.26 -8.65
CA PRO A 112 -12.93 -32.71 -9.55
C PRO A 112 -12.54 -34.05 -10.19
N LEU A 113 -13.34 -35.09 -9.96
CA LEU A 113 -13.16 -36.41 -10.58
C LEU A 113 -13.88 -36.48 -11.94
N PRO A 114 -13.35 -37.26 -12.91
CA PRO A 114 -14.01 -37.49 -14.19
C PRO A 114 -15.35 -38.23 -14.01
N PRO A 115 -16.32 -38.08 -14.94
CA PRO A 115 -17.68 -38.55 -14.76
C PRO A 115 -17.73 -40.08 -14.68
N GLY A 116 -17.84 -40.60 -13.45
CA GLY A 116 -18.14 -42.00 -13.17
C GLY A 116 -19.63 -42.27 -13.35
N GLN A 117 -19.97 -43.31 -14.11
CA GLN A 117 -21.36 -43.78 -14.25
C GLN A 117 -21.88 -44.25 -12.89
N VAL A 118 -22.87 -43.54 -12.34
CA VAL A 118 -23.58 -43.91 -11.11
C VAL A 118 -24.46 -45.14 -11.40
N PRO A 119 -24.38 -46.22 -10.61
CA PRO A 119 -25.23 -47.39 -10.83
C PRO A 119 -26.68 -47.08 -10.46
N GLN A 120 -27.58 -47.14 -11.44
CA GLN A 120 -29.03 -47.08 -11.22
C GLN A 120 -29.51 -48.38 -10.55
N ARG A 121 -29.87 -48.30 -9.27
CA ARG A 121 -30.69 -49.33 -8.60
C ARG A 121 -32.17 -49.02 -8.83
N ALA A 122 -32.98 -50.07 -9.02
CA ALA A 122 -34.43 -49.96 -9.13
C ALA A 122 -35.02 -49.31 -7.87
N GLY A 123 -35.73 -48.20 -8.05
CA GLY A 123 -36.28 -47.39 -6.95
C GLY A 123 -37.44 -48.09 -6.21
N PRO A 124 -37.64 -47.76 -4.92
CA PRO A 124 -38.78 -48.24 -4.13
C PRO A 124 -40.13 -47.69 -4.66
N PRO A 125 -41.28 -48.23 -4.23
CA PRO A 125 -42.58 -47.74 -4.69
C PRO A 125 -42.80 -46.27 -4.29
N LEU A 126 -43.14 -45.42 -5.27
CA LEU A 126 -43.38 -43.97 -5.13
C LEU A 126 -44.20 -43.59 -3.88
N SER A 127 -45.16 -44.44 -3.50
CA SER A 127 -46.07 -44.22 -2.37
C SER A 127 -45.37 -44.08 -1.01
N GLN A 128 -44.21 -44.71 -0.81
CA GLN A 128 -43.48 -44.62 0.47
C GLN A 128 -42.67 -43.33 0.59
N LEU A 129 -42.03 -42.89 -0.51
CA LEU A 129 -41.30 -41.61 -0.55
C LEU A 129 -42.27 -40.42 -0.40
N GLU A 130 -43.41 -40.45 -1.07
CA GLU A 130 -44.46 -39.42 -0.93
C GLU A 130 -45.01 -39.34 0.51
N GLN A 131 -45.14 -40.47 1.21
CA GLN A 131 -45.55 -40.48 2.62
C GLN A 131 -44.50 -39.84 3.52
N LEU A 132 -43.21 -40.19 3.33
CA LEU A 132 -42.11 -39.62 4.09
C LEU A 132 -41.94 -38.12 3.81
N GLU A 133 -42.10 -37.69 2.57
CA GLU A 133 -42.05 -36.28 2.19
C GLU A 133 -43.16 -35.48 2.89
N ASN A 134 -44.40 -35.98 2.88
CA ASN A 134 -45.51 -35.34 3.58
C ASN A 134 -45.27 -35.26 5.09
N GLN A 135 -44.72 -36.31 5.71
CA GLN A 135 -44.38 -36.33 7.13
C GLN A 135 -43.24 -35.35 7.46
N ALA A 136 -42.20 -35.30 6.64
CA ALA A 136 -41.10 -34.35 6.77
C ALA A 136 -41.61 -32.90 6.67
N VAL A 137 -42.45 -32.59 5.68
CA VAL A 137 -43.04 -31.25 5.50
C VAL A 137 -43.93 -30.87 6.69
N GLN A 138 -44.73 -31.81 7.22
CA GLN A 138 -45.55 -31.56 8.42
C GLN A 138 -44.68 -31.31 9.66
N ALA A 139 -43.62 -32.11 9.84
CA ALA A 139 -42.68 -31.94 10.94
C ALA A 139 -41.94 -30.61 10.87
N LEU A 140 -41.48 -30.19 9.68
CA LEU A 140 -40.88 -28.88 9.44
C LEU A 140 -41.84 -27.74 9.77
N LYS A 141 -43.11 -27.82 9.32
CA LYS A 141 -44.15 -26.83 9.67
C LYS A 141 -44.43 -26.76 11.18
N ALA A 142 -44.35 -27.89 11.87
CA ALA A 142 -44.49 -27.98 13.32
C ALA A 142 -43.22 -27.57 14.09
N LYS A 143 -42.11 -27.25 13.39
CA LYS A 143 -40.77 -27.04 13.95
C LYS A 143 -40.27 -28.23 14.78
N ASP A 144 -40.77 -29.44 14.50
CA ASP A 144 -40.28 -30.68 15.09
C ASP A 144 -39.06 -31.15 14.29
N TYR A 145 -37.95 -30.42 14.46
CA TYR A 145 -36.71 -30.58 13.69
C TYR A 145 -36.15 -32.00 13.76
N ARG A 146 -36.30 -32.67 14.90
CA ARG A 146 -35.83 -34.04 15.09
C ARG A 146 -36.59 -35.05 14.24
N LYS A 147 -37.93 -34.94 14.18
CA LYS A 147 -38.73 -35.81 13.30
C LYS A 147 -38.52 -35.47 11.84
N ALA A 148 -38.40 -34.18 11.50
CA ALA A 148 -38.10 -33.74 10.15
C ALA A 148 -36.78 -34.34 9.65
N GLU A 149 -35.71 -34.23 10.45
CA GLU A 149 -34.40 -34.83 10.16
C GLU A 149 -34.51 -36.34 9.95
N GLN A 150 -35.21 -37.04 10.83
CA GLN A 150 -35.39 -38.50 10.71
C GLN A 150 -36.06 -38.87 9.39
N HIS A 151 -37.19 -38.24 9.05
CA HIS A 151 -37.91 -38.54 7.82
C HIS A 151 -37.08 -38.20 6.56
N LEU A 152 -36.32 -37.09 6.59
CA LEU A 152 -35.42 -36.69 5.50
C LEU A 152 -34.25 -37.65 5.33
N LEU A 153 -33.67 -38.16 6.43
CA LEU A 153 -32.63 -39.18 6.40
C LEU A 153 -33.16 -40.52 5.87
N GLU A 154 -34.37 -40.93 6.26
CA GLU A 154 -35.03 -42.12 5.72
C GLU A 154 -35.28 -42.00 4.21
N MET A 155 -35.69 -40.82 3.72
CA MET A 155 -35.77 -40.55 2.28
C MET A 155 -34.42 -40.70 1.57
N LEU A 156 -33.34 -40.20 2.16
CA LEU A 156 -31.99 -40.29 1.60
C LEU A 156 -31.38 -41.71 1.69
N GLN A 157 -31.89 -42.57 2.57
CA GLN A 157 -31.56 -44.00 2.59
C GLN A 157 -32.23 -44.75 1.45
N LEU A 158 -33.47 -44.38 1.10
CA LEU A 158 -34.22 -44.94 -0.02
C LEU A 158 -33.67 -44.45 -1.36
N GLU A 159 -33.36 -43.16 -1.46
CA GLU A 159 -32.79 -42.52 -2.65
C GLU A 159 -31.62 -41.60 -2.28
N SER A 160 -30.39 -42.09 -2.45
CA SER A 160 -29.17 -41.36 -2.07
C SER A 160 -28.95 -40.06 -2.84
N ASN A 161 -29.57 -39.89 -4.01
CA ASN A 161 -29.54 -38.67 -4.82
C ASN A 161 -30.89 -37.92 -4.81
N HIS A 162 -31.70 -38.09 -3.76
CA HIS A 162 -32.96 -37.35 -3.64
C HIS A 162 -32.69 -35.86 -3.39
N ARG A 163 -32.93 -35.05 -4.42
CA ARG A 163 -32.66 -33.60 -4.44
C ARG A 163 -33.40 -32.83 -3.35
N GLY A 164 -34.72 -33.03 -3.25
CA GLY A 164 -35.57 -32.31 -2.29
C GLY A 164 -35.15 -32.55 -0.84
N ALA A 165 -34.97 -33.83 -0.46
CA ALA A 165 -34.47 -34.21 0.85
C ALA A 165 -33.07 -33.65 1.16
N THR A 166 -32.16 -33.60 0.18
CA THR A 166 -30.83 -32.99 0.35
C THR A 166 -30.92 -31.50 0.67
N ILE A 167 -31.71 -30.75 -0.10
CA ILE A 167 -31.91 -29.31 0.13
C ILE A 167 -32.57 -29.08 1.49
N ALA A 168 -33.67 -29.78 1.77
CA ALA A 168 -34.43 -29.61 3.00
C ALA A 168 -33.60 -29.95 4.25
N LEU A 169 -32.79 -31.01 4.20
CA LEU A 169 -31.94 -31.41 5.32
C LEU A 169 -30.79 -30.42 5.55
N ALA A 170 -30.17 -29.91 4.47
CA ALA A 170 -29.14 -28.89 4.60
C ALA A 170 -29.70 -27.57 5.17
N SER A 171 -30.86 -27.12 4.70
CA SER A 171 -31.54 -25.95 5.26
C SER A 171 -31.92 -26.16 6.73
N LEU A 172 -32.36 -27.36 7.09
CA LEU A 172 -32.67 -27.73 8.47
C LEU A 172 -31.44 -27.63 9.39
N TYR A 173 -30.26 -28.06 8.93
CA TYR A 173 -29.02 -27.89 9.70
C TYR A 173 -28.63 -26.42 9.85
N VAL A 174 -28.77 -25.60 8.81
CA VAL A 174 -28.52 -24.15 8.88
C VAL A 174 -29.48 -23.48 9.89
N GLU A 175 -30.77 -23.78 9.85
CA GLU A 175 -31.76 -23.24 10.80
C GLU A 175 -31.44 -23.60 12.26
N GLN A 176 -30.87 -24.79 12.48
CA GLN A 176 -30.41 -25.24 13.80
C GLN A 176 -29.04 -24.67 14.21
N LYS A 177 -28.48 -23.74 13.42
CA LYS A 177 -27.13 -23.18 13.58
C LYS A 177 -26.01 -24.21 13.52
N GLN A 178 -26.28 -25.36 12.91
CA GLN A 178 -25.33 -26.45 12.64
C GLN A 178 -24.72 -26.26 11.25
N VAL A 179 -24.11 -25.08 11.04
CA VAL A 179 -23.64 -24.65 9.72
C VAL A 179 -22.47 -25.52 9.24
N ARG A 180 -21.61 -25.98 10.15
CA ARG A 180 -20.48 -26.86 9.81
C ARG A 180 -20.97 -28.24 9.36
N GLU A 181 -21.98 -28.78 10.02
CA GLU A 181 -22.63 -30.04 9.67
C GLU A 181 -23.33 -29.93 8.31
N ALA A 182 -24.00 -28.80 8.04
CA ALA A 182 -24.59 -28.51 6.74
C ALA A 182 -23.53 -28.50 5.62
N ALA A 183 -22.37 -27.88 5.85
CA ALA A 183 -21.28 -27.83 4.88
C ALA A 183 -20.70 -29.22 4.60
N LEU A 184 -20.45 -30.01 5.66
CA LEU A 184 -19.95 -31.38 5.53
C LEU A 184 -20.96 -32.26 4.78
N PHE A 185 -22.24 -32.18 5.15
CA PHE A 185 -23.30 -32.94 4.51
C PHE A 185 -23.43 -32.58 3.02
N LEU A 186 -23.51 -31.29 2.68
CA LEU A 186 -23.59 -30.85 1.29
C LEU A 186 -22.34 -31.23 0.50
N GLY A 187 -21.15 -31.03 1.06
CA GLY A 187 -19.88 -31.39 0.42
C GLY A 187 -19.81 -32.87 0.04
N GLN A 188 -20.29 -33.77 0.90
CA GLN A 188 -20.39 -35.20 0.59
C GLN A 188 -21.42 -35.49 -0.51
N ARG A 189 -22.49 -34.71 -0.58
CA ARG A 189 -23.58 -34.90 -1.56
C ARG A 189 -23.24 -34.33 -2.94
N LEU A 190 -22.30 -33.40 -3.06
CA LEU A 190 -21.90 -32.81 -4.35
C LEU A 190 -21.50 -33.84 -5.40
N VAL A 191 -20.99 -35.01 -5.00
CA VAL A 191 -20.67 -36.12 -5.93
C VAL A 191 -21.89 -36.57 -6.75
N TYR A 192 -23.10 -36.46 -6.19
CA TYR A 192 -24.36 -36.80 -6.86
C TYR A 192 -25.01 -35.61 -7.57
N PHE A 193 -24.57 -34.38 -7.28
CA PHE A 193 -25.23 -33.13 -7.66
C PHE A 193 -24.29 -32.10 -8.31
N ASP A 194 -23.12 -32.52 -8.83
CA ASP A 194 -22.16 -31.60 -9.49
C ASP A 194 -22.78 -30.83 -10.68
N GLY A 195 -23.83 -31.39 -11.30
CA GLY A 195 -24.61 -30.71 -12.34
C GLY A 195 -25.77 -29.82 -11.84
N ASP A 196 -26.12 -29.88 -10.55
CA ASP A 196 -27.28 -29.14 -10.00
C ASP A 196 -26.85 -27.79 -9.42
N ALA A 197 -27.06 -26.74 -10.22
CA ALA A 197 -26.67 -25.38 -9.87
C ALA A 197 -27.25 -24.89 -8.53
N GLN A 198 -28.46 -25.32 -8.15
CA GLN A 198 -29.08 -24.87 -6.90
C GLN A 198 -28.48 -25.56 -5.67
N VAL A 199 -28.14 -26.85 -5.76
CA VAL A 199 -27.47 -27.56 -4.65
C VAL A 199 -26.06 -26.99 -4.44
N VAL A 200 -25.34 -26.73 -5.54
CA VAL A 200 -24.01 -26.08 -5.49
C VAL A 200 -24.12 -24.65 -4.93
N MET A 201 -25.15 -23.89 -5.32
CA MET A 201 -25.40 -22.55 -4.77
C MET A 201 -25.72 -22.60 -3.27
N LEU A 202 -26.52 -23.56 -2.81
CA LEU A 202 -26.81 -23.73 -1.38
C LEU A 202 -25.53 -24.03 -0.60
N TYR A 203 -24.65 -24.88 -1.13
CA TYR A 203 -23.34 -25.13 -0.54
C TYR A 203 -22.49 -23.85 -0.45
N GLY A 204 -22.47 -23.02 -1.51
CA GLY A 204 -21.82 -21.72 -1.47
C GLY A 204 -22.36 -20.79 -0.38
N LYS A 205 -23.69 -20.77 -0.16
CA LYS A 205 -24.32 -19.97 0.93
C LYS A 205 -23.86 -20.44 2.30
N VAL A 206 -23.85 -21.75 2.54
CA VAL A 206 -23.37 -22.33 3.79
C VAL A 206 -21.89 -22.01 4.03
N LEU A 207 -21.06 -22.05 2.98
CA LEU A 207 -19.65 -21.66 3.07
C LEU A 207 -19.46 -20.18 3.43
N LEU A 208 -20.33 -19.29 2.93
CA LEU A 208 -20.30 -17.88 3.36
C LEU A 208 -20.65 -17.71 4.83
N GLU A 209 -21.63 -18.46 5.33
CA GLU A 209 -21.99 -18.44 6.76
C GLU A 209 -20.86 -18.97 7.65
N LEU A 210 -20.00 -19.85 7.13
CA LEU A 210 -18.78 -20.32 7.79
C LEU A 210 -17.58 -19.36 7.68
N GLU A 211 -17.77 -18.18 7.09
CA GLU A 211 -16.69 -17.21 6.84
C GLU A 211 -15.58 -17.79 5.94
N GLU A 212 -15.94 -18.65 4.99
CA GLU A 212 -15.04 -19.21 3.98
C GLU A 212 -15.32 -18.62 2.58
N PRO A 213 -15.13 -17.30 2.38
CA PRO A 213 -15.58 -16.61 1.17
C PRO A 213 -14.88 -17.11 -0.10
N GLN A 214 -13.62 -17.55 -0.03
CA GLN A 214 -12.90 -18.07 -1.19
C GLN A 214 -13.52 -19.37 -1.71
N ARG A 215 -13.86 -20.29 -0.80
CA ARG A 215 -14.55 -21.54 -1.17
C ARG A 215 -15.96 -21.27 -1.68
N ALA A 216 -16.65 -20.30 -1.07
CA ALA A 216 -17.97 -19.88 -1.53
C ALA A 216 -17.94 -19.29 -2.95
N ILE A 217 -16.96 -18.44 -3.27
CA ILE A 217 -16.75 -17.89 -4.62
C ILE A 217 -16.64 -19.02 -5.65
N LEU A 218 -15.82 -20.04 -5.38
CA LEU A 218 -15.66 -21.19 -6.28
C LEU A 218 -16.98 -21.95 -6.48
N ALA A 219 -17.75 -22.16 -5.41
CA ALA A 219 -19.06 -22.80 -5.48
C ALA A 219 -20.06 -21.98 -6.30
N PHE A 220 -20.17 -20.67 -6.05
CA PHE A 220 -21.10 -19.81 -6.81
C PHE A 220 -20.71 -19.68 -8.27
N GLN A 221 -19.42 -19.52 -8.58
CA GLN A 221 -18.95 -19.54 -9.96
C GLN A 221 -19.29 -20.88 -10.64
N HIS A 222 -19.15 -22.01 -9.93
CA HIS A 222 -19.52 -23.30 -10.46
C HIS A 222 -21.02 -23.38 -10.75
N ALA A 223 -21.87 -22.95 -9.82
CA ALA A 223 -23.32 -22.88 -10.01
C ALA A 223 -23.71 -22.02 -11.24
N LEU A 224 -23.14 -20.81 -11.35
CA LEU A 224 -23.40 -19.88 -12.45
C LEU A 224 -22.85 -20.36 -13.80
N ARG A 225 -21.80 -21.19 -13.83
CA ARG A 225 -21.34 -21.86 -15.05
C ARG A 225 -22.33 -22.91 -15.55
N ARG A 226 -23.06 -23.57 -14.64
CA ARG A 226 -24.10 -24.56 -14.99
C ARG A 226 -25.40 -23.88 -15.39
N ASP A 227 -25.78 -22.84 -14.67
CA ASP A 227 -26.97 -22.03 -14.95
C ASP A 227 -26.66 -20.55 -14.73
N SER A 228 -26.38 -19.83 -15.82
CA SER A 228 -26.11 -18.39 -15.77
C SER A 228 -27.36 -17.56 -15.47
N GLY A 229 -28.55 -18.15 -15.58
CA GLY A 229 -29.83 -17.51 -15.27
C GLY A 229 -30.29 -17.77 -13.83
N LEU A 230 -29.45 -18.45 -13.03
CA LEU A 230 -29.78 -18.78 -11.64
C LEU A 230 -30.04 -17.50 -10.85
N ALA A 231 -31.31 -17.32 -10.49
CA ALA A 231 -31.74 -16.15 -9.75
C ALA A 231 -30.94 -16.02 -8.45
N ASP A 232 -30.54 -14.79 -8.12
CA ASP A 232 -29.76 -14.43 -6.92
C ASP A 232 -28.32 -14.97 -6.91
N GLY A 233 -27.89 -15.76 -7.90
CA GLY A 233 -26.52 -16.29 -7.97
C GLY A 233 -25.47 -15.18 -8.09
N HIS A 234 -25.75 -14.14 -8.89
CA HIS A 234 -24.89 -12.96 -9.00
C HIS A 234 -24.84 -12.14 -7.71
N LEU A 235 -25.95 -12.02 -6.98
CA LEU A 235 -26.00 -11.36 -5.69
C LEU A 235 -25.10 -12.08 -4.67
N MET A 236 -25.28 -13.39 -4.54
CA MET A 236 -24.48 -14.20 -3.60
C MET A 236 -22.99 -14.19 -3.95
N LEU A 237 -22.65 -14.29 -5.24
CA LEU A 237 -21.28 -14.17 -5.71
C LEU A 237 -20.69 -12.78 -5.41
N GLY A 238 -21.46 -11.70 -5.61
CA GLY A 238 -21.05 -10.35 -5.27
C GLY A 238 -20.79 -10.15 -3.77
N ILE A 239 -21.67 -10.68 -2.91
CA ILE A 239 -21.47 -10.68 -1.45
C ILE A 239 -20.22 -11.48 -1.06
N ALA A 240 -20.00 -12.63 -1.71
CA ALA A 240 -18.80 -13.44 -1.48
C ALA A 240 -17.52 -12.68 -1.82
N TYR A 241 -17.51 -11.96 -2.95
CA TYR A 241 -16.39 -11.09 -3.31
C TYR A 241 -16.19 -9.93 -2.32
N LEU A 242 -17.25 -9.28 -1.84
CA LEU A 242 -17.12 -8.22 -0.83
C LEU A 242 -16.53 -8.74 0.49
N ARG A 243 -16.94 -9.93 0.93
CA ARG A 243 -16.36 -10.59 2.10
C ARG A 243 -14.91 -11.01 1.87
N ASN A 244 -14.54 -11.31 0.63
CA ASN A 244 -13.18 -11.59 0.21
C ASN A 244 -12.35 -10.33 -0.11
N GLN A 245 -12.83 -9.13 0.25
CA GLN A 245 -12.15 -7.85 -0.01
C GLN A 245 -11.87 -7.58 -1.49
N GLN A 246 -12.76 -8.05 -2.38
CA GLN A 246 -12.68 -7.89 -3.84
C GLN A 246 -13.82 -6.99 -4.39
N PRO A 247 -13.87 -5.70 -4.02
CA PRO A 247 -14.99 -4.83 -4.34
C PRO A 247 -15.12 -4.46 -5.82
N LEU A 248 -14.02 -4.39 -6.58
CA LEU A 248 -14.06 -4.13 -8.03
C LEU A 248 -14.70 -5.29 -8.77
N THR A 249 -14.31 -6.53 -8.43
CA THR A 249 -14.93 -7.73 -8.99
C THR A 249 -16.37 -7.86 -8.53
N ALA A 250 -16.67 -7.62 -7.25
CA ALA A 250 -18.03 -7.60 -6.73
C ALA A 250 -18.93 -6.64 -7.50
N ARG A 251 -18.47 -5.39 -7.70
CA ARG A 251 -19.18 -4.36 -8.47
C ARG A 251 -19.54 -4.85 -9.87
N GLY A 252 -18.61 -5.48 -10.57
CA GLY A 252 -18.83 -6.01 -11.92
C GLY A 252 -19.93 -7.07 -11.96
N VAL A 253 -19.92 -8.01 -11.01
CA VAL A 253 -20.92 -9.08 -10.92
C VAL A 253 -22.30 -8.56 -10.51
N LEU A 254 -22.34 -7.56 -9.61
CA LEU A 254 -23.57 -6.98 -9.09
C LEU A 254 -24.26 -5.99 -10.04
N GLN A 255 -23.59 -5.53 -11.11
CA GLN A 255 -24.13 -4.48 -11.97
C GLN A 255 -25.41 -4.91 -12.72
N ASN A 256 -25.48 -6.17 -13.17
CA ASN A 256 -26.57 -6.67 -14.03
C ASN A 256 -27.17 -8.01 -13.56
N GLY A 257 -27.01 -8.38 -12.29
CA GLY A 257 -27.55 -9.62 -11.75
C GLY A 257 -29.07 -9.71 -11.88
N ALA A 258 -29.57 -10.87 -12.33
CA ALA A 258 -30.99 -11.18 -12.29
C ALA A 258 -31.43 -11.54 -10.86
N ASN A 259 -32.57 -11.01 -10.43
CA ASN A 259 -33.10 -11.19 -9.08
C ASN A 259 -34.41 -11.98 -9.12
N SER A 260 -34.59 -12.90 -8.17
CA SER A 260 -35.82 -13.69 -8.04
C SER A 260 -37.00 -12.86 -7.51
N SER A 261 -36.71 -11.78 -6.77
CA SER A 261 -37.70 -10.97 -6.07
C SER A 261 -37.30 -9.49 -5.99
N THR A 262 -38.29 -8.64 -5.68
CA THR A 262 -38.06 -7.21 -5.39
C THR A 262 -37.14 -7.00 -4.18
N GLU A 263 -37.20 -7.90 -3.20
CA GLU A 263 -36.34 -7.84 -2.01
C GLU A 263 -34.87 -8.11 -2.39
N MET A 264 -34.62 -9.17 -3.15
CA MET A 264 -33.28 -9.51 -3.64
C MET A 264 -32.69 -8.40 -4.51
N PHE A 265 -33.53 -7.75 -5.33
CA PHE A 265 -33.11 -6.57 -6.08
C PHE A 265 -32.58 -5.44 -5.19
N TRP A 266 -33.25 -5.15 -4.08
CA TRP A 266 -32.78 -4.13 -3.14
C TRP A 266 -31.54 -4.58 -2.37
N GLN A 267 -31.40 -5.88 -2.06
CA GLN A 267 -30.19 -6.43 -1.44
C GLN A 267 -28.99 -6.32 -2.38
N GLN A 268 -29.19 -6.59 -3.67
CA GLN A 268 -28.17 -6.37 -4.70
C GLN A 268 -27.77 -4.91 -4.81
N ARG A 269 -28.72 -3.97 -4.71
CA ARG A 269 -28.38 -2.54 -4.68
C ARG A 269 -27.58 -2.15 -3.45
N LEU A 270 -27.89 -2.69 -2.28
CA LEU A 270 -27.09 -2.48 -1.07
C LEU A 270 -25.67 -3.00 -1.25
N ALA A 271 -25.50 -4.25 -1.66
CA ALA A 271 -24.19 -4.83 -1.92
C ALA A 271 -23.41 -4.02 -2.97
N TYR A 272 -24.08 -3.55 -4.03
CA TYR A 272 -23.47 -2.71 -5.05
C TYR A 272 -23.04 -1.34 -4.52
N ALA A 273 -23.82 -0.73 -3.61
CA ALA A 273 -23.43 0.49 -2.91
C ALA A 273 -22.23 0.27 -1.99
N THR A 274 -22.21 -0.85 -1.25
CA THR A 274 -21.06 -1.25 -0.41
C THR A 274 -19.80 -1.44 -1.26
N ALA A 275 -19.90 -2.06 -2.44
CA ALA A 275 -18.79 -2.18 -3.37
C ALA A 275 -18.24 -0.80 -3.79
N TRP A 276 -19.14 0.14 -4.13
CA TRP A 276 -18.73 1.52 -4.44
C TRP A 276 -18.09 2.23 -3.25
N ALA A 277 -18.59 2.02 -2.05
CA ALA A 277 -18.03 2.61 -0.83
C ALA A 277 -16.62 2.09 -0.57
N GLN A 278 -16.39 0.77 -0.68
CA GLN A 278 -15.07 0.15 -0.53
C GLN A 278 -14.08 0.60 -1.61
N LEU A 279 -14.55 0.92 -2.82
CA LEU A 279 -13.74 1.54 -3.88
C LEU A 279 -13.49 3.05 -3.68
N GLY A 280 -13.97 3.63 -2.58
CA GLY A 280 -13.85 5.06 -2.28
C GLY A 280 -14.72 5.97 -3.15
N GLN A 281 -15.68 5.43 -3.88
CA GLN A 281 -16.62 6.17 -4.74
C GLN A 281 -17.86 6.58 -3.95
N LEU A 282 -17.62 7.36 -2.89
CA LEU A 282 -18.61 7.61 -1.83
C LEU A 282 -19.88 8.30 -2.34
N SER A 283 -19.77 9.20 -3.33
CA SER A 283 -20.93 9.88 -3.92
C SER A 283 -21.88 8.91 -4.62
N ALA A 284 -21.32 7.93 -5.36
CA ALA A 284 -22.12 6.90 -6.03
C ALA A 284 -22.77 5.95 -5.00
N ALA A 285 -22.01 5.54 -3.98
CA ALA A 285 -22.52 4.72 -2.89
C ALA A 285 -23.68 5.43 -2.16
N ASP A 286 -23.49 6.68 -1.77
CA ASP A 286 -24.45 7.48 -1.02
C ASP A 286 -25.79 7.64 -1.75
N GLY A 287 -25.73 7.95 -3.05
CA GLY A 287 -26.93 8.04 -3.89
C GLY A 287 -27.72 6.73 -3.97
N ILE A 288 -27.03 5.58 -3.94
CA ILE A 288 -27.68 4.26 -3.96
C ILE A 288 -28.26 3.93 -2.57
N PHE A 289 -27.54 4.20 -1.49
CA PHE A 289 -28.04 4.01 -0.12
C PHE A 289 -29.33 4.81 0.11
N LEU A 290 -29.35 6.09 -0.27
CA LEU A 290 -30.56 6.91 -0.21
C LEU A 290 -31.71 6.33 -1.06
N GLY A 291 -31.42 5.85 -2.25
CA GLY A 291 -32.41 5.21 -3.13
C GLY A 291 -33.03 3.95 -2.50
N VAL A 292 -32.22 3.11 -1.85
CA VAL A 292 -32.69 1.93 -1.11
C VAL A 292 -33.55 2.36 0.08
N HIS A 293 -33.08 3.31 0.90
CA HIS A 293 -33.82 3.81 2.05
C HIS A 293 -35.22 4.33 1.68
N GLN A 294 -35.33 5.03 0.55
CA GLN A 294 -36.60 5.63 0.11
C GLN A 294 -37.59 4.61 -0.49
N SER A 295 -37.09 3.51 -1.06
CA SER A 295 -37.89 2.68 -1.98
C SER A 295 -38.01 1.20 -1.58
N ALA A 296 -37.16 0.71 -0.67
CA ALA A 296 -37.21 -0.68 -0.22
C ALA A 296 -38.46 -0.91 0.65
N ALA A 297 -39.12 -2.05 0.45
CA ALA A 297 -40.32 -2.42 1.20
C ALA A 297 -40.01 -2.92 2.62
N SER A 298 -38.80 -3.46 2.85
CA SER A 298 -38.36 -3.97 4.14
C SER A 298 -37.81 -2.84 5.02
N ASP A 299 -38.34 -2.71 6.24
CA ASP A 299 -37.87 -1.74 7.24
C ASP A 299 -36.40 -1.95 7.59
N GLU A 300 -35.98 -3.19 7.78
CA GLU A 300 -34.59 -3.55 8.09
C GLU A 300 -33.62 -3.06 7.01
N MET A 301 -33.99 -3.23 5.73
CA MET A 301 -33.17 -2.76 4.61
C MET A 301 -33.12 -1.24 4.53
N ARG A 302 -34.25 -0.56 4.82
CA ARG A 302 -34.30 0.90 4.84
C ARG A 302 -33.42 1.48 5.94
N GLU A 303 -33.42 0.85 7.12
CA GLU A 303 -32.57 1.26 8.24
C GLU A 303 -31.10 0.97 7.96
N SER A 304 -30.73 -0.22 7.47
CA SER A 304 -29.34 -0.55 7.12
C SER A 304 -28.76 0.41 6.06
N ALA A 305 -29.55 0.76 5.04
CA ALA A 305 -29.17 1.77 4.04
C ALA A 305 -28.96 3.15 4.66
N TRP A 306 -29.85 3.54 5.58
CA TRP A 306 -29.78 4.82 6.27
C TRP A 306 -28.59 4.92 7.21
N GLU A 307 -28.23 3.83 7.89
CA GLU A 307 -27.04 3.76 8.72
C GLU A 307 -25.78 3.96 7.88
N SER A 308 -25.65 3.26 6.76
CA SER A 308 -24.53 3.44 5.82
C SER A 308 -24.45 4.87 5.27
N HIS A 309 -25.60 5.46 4.88
CA HIS A 309 -25.66 6.87 4.47
C HIS A 309 -25.18 7.82 5.58
N ARG A 310 -25.67 7.63 6.81
CA ARG A 310 -25.32 8.45 7.98
C ARG A 310 -23.84 8.36 8.29
N GLU A 311 -23.25 7.17 8.24
CA GLU A 311 -21.81 6.96 8.45
C GLU A 311 -20.98 7.73 7.43
N LEU A 312 -21.35 7.69 6.14
CA LEU A 312 -20.68 8.47 5.09
C LEU A 312 -20.77 9.98 5.34
N GLN A 313 -21.94 10.49 5.72
CA GLN A 313 -22.14 11.90 6.05
C GLN A 313 -21.36 12.32 7.30
N GLN A 314 -21.28 11.44 8.30
CA GLN A 314 -20.50 11.68 9.52
C GLN A 314 -19.01 11.76 9.19
N ALA A 315 -18.49 10.86 8.35
CA ALA A 315 -17.09 10.90 7.90
C ALA A 315 -16.75 12.21 7.15
N LEU A 316 -17.68 12.77 6.37
CA LEU A 316 -17.50 14.07 5.71
C LEU A 316 -17.49 15.26 6.67
N THR A 317 -18.19 15.14 7.80
CA THR A 317 -18.36 16.19 8.80
C THR A 317 -17.41 16.05 9.99
N ASP A 318 -16.54 15.03 10.00
CA ASP A 318 -15.56 14.78 11.04
C ASP A 318 -14.72 16.05 11.33
N PRO A 319 -14.70 16.52 12.59
CA PRO A 319 -13.91 17.69 12.98
C PRO A 319 -12.39 17.48 12.83
N THR A 320 -11.93 16.22 12.76
CA THR A 320 -10.50 15.89 12.68
C THR A 320 -9.94 16.20 11.30
N ARG A 321 -9.56 17.46 11.11
CA ARG A 321 -8.94 17.98 9.87
C ARG A 321 -7.43 18.08 9.94
N LEU A 322 -6.88 18.16 11.15
CA LEU A 322 -5.45 18.22 11.42
C LEU A 322 -4.92 16.80 11.66
N TYR A 323 -3.88 16.41 10.94
CA TYR A 323 -3.20 15.12 11.10
C TYR A 323 -1.75 15.19 10.65
N GLY A 324 -0.93 14.23 11.06
CA GLY A 324 0.48 14.23 10.74
C GLY A 324 1.32 13.31 11.61
N LEU A 325 2.63 13.52 11.57
CA LEU A 325 3.59 12.83 12.41
C LEU A 325 4.71 13.77 12.87
N PHE A 326 5.27 13.43 14.02
CA PHE A 326 6.56 13.93 14.50
C PHE A 326 7.47 12.74 14.77
N LYS A 327 8.70 12.78 14.27
CA LYS A 327 9.70 11.72 14.45
C LYS A 327 10.98 12.33 15.00
N VAL A 328 11.56 11.68 16.01
CA VAL A 328 12.86 12.02 16.58
C VAL A 328 13.70 10.75 16.67
N VAL A 329 14.83 10.75 15.99
CA VAL A 329 15.70 9.58 15.83
C VAL A 329 17.12 9.96 16.21
N GLN A 330 17.77 9.15 17.04
CA GLN A 330 19.23 9.19 17.17
C GLN A 330 19.83 8.47 15.98
N ARG A 331 20.79 9.11 15.31
CA ARG A 331 21.36 8.61 14.07
C ARG A 331 22.88 8.50 14.13
N TYR A 332 23.42 7.54 13.40
CA TYR A 332 24.83 7.50 13.00
C TYR A 332 24.88 7.64 11.48
N ASP A 333 25.79 8.47 11.02
CA ASP A 333 25.98 8.83 9.62
C ASP A 333 27.48 8.82 9.37
N ASP A 334 27.96 7.88 8.57
CA ASP A 334 29.39 7.72 8.32
C ASP A 334 29.97 8.81 7.42
N ASN A 335 29.12 9.59 6.73
CA ASN A 335 29.54 10.67 5.85
C ASN A 335 28.53 11.84 5.84
N THR A 336 28.60 12.64 6.90
CA THR A 336 27.79 13.85 7.09
C THR A 336 28.09 14.97 6.09
N GLY A 337 29.25 14.95 5.44
CA GLY A 337 29.64 15.95 4.43
C GLY A 337 28.77 15.92 3.18
N ILE A 338 28.11 14.79 2.91
CA ILE A 338 27.18 14.66 1.79
C ILE A 338 25.87 15.38 2.14
N VAL A 339 25.68 16.57 1.54
CA VAL A 339 24.41 17.27 1.56
C VAL A 339 23.47 16.61 0.54
N PRO A 340 22.30 16.09 0.97
CA PRO A 340 21.36 15.45 0.05
C PRO A 340 20.97 16.40 -1.07
N THR A 341 20.84 15.85 -2.29
CA THR A 341 20.44 16.56 -3.53
C THR A 341 21.53 17.34 -4.28
N THR A 342 22.81 17.31 -3.88
CA THR A 342 23.82 18.12 -4.57
C THR A 342 25.13 17.42 -4.88
N ASN A 343 25.45 17.35 -6.18
CA ASN A 343 26.80 17.15 -6.70
C ASN A 343 27.31 18.45 -7.36
N ILE A 344 27.30 19.55 -6.61
CA ILE A 344 27.70 20.88 -7.11
C ILE A 344 29.11 21.25 -6.66
N ILE A 345 29.77 22.13 -7.42
CA ILE A 345 31.10 22.63 -7.09
C ILE A 345 31.05 23.49 -5.83
N GLY A 346 31.97 23.27 -4.89
CA GLY A 346 32.13 24.08 -3.67
C GLY A 346 31.40 23.54 -2.44
N VAL A 347 30.61 22.47 -2.56
CA VAL A 347 30.13 21.70 -1.40
C VAL A 347 31.25 20.75 -0.98
N SER A 348 31.61 20.81 0.29
CA SER A 348 32.67 19.97 0.85
C SER A 348 32.27 18.51 0.83
N THR A 349 33.03 17.67 0.12
CA THR A 349 32.92 16.20 0.15
C THR A 349 33.81 15.57 1.22
N LEU A 350 34.15 16.33 2.27
CA LEU A 350 34.91 15.80 3.40
C LEU A 350 34.14 14.63 4.00
N ASN A 351 34.76 13.45 3.98
CA ASN A 351 34.25 12.28 4.66
C ASN A 351 34.36 12.50 6.18
N VAL A 352 33.23 12.81 6.80
CA VAL A 352 33.12 13.10 8.23
C VAL A 352 31.99 12.28 8.82
N GLU A 353 32.35 11.26 9.60
CA GLU A 353 31.39 10.48 10.37
C GLU A 353 30.87 11.26 11.59
N SER A 354 29.60 11.03 11.95
CA SER A 354 29.03 11.61 13.16
C SER A 354 27.85 10.85 13.70
N PHE A 355 27.76 10.80 15.03
CA PHE A 355 26.49 10.60 15.70
C PHE A 355 25.69 11.91 15.73
N GLY A 356 24.38 11.79 15.76
CA GLY A 356 23.48 12.93 15.71
C GLY A 356 22.04 12.62 16.06
N ALA A 357 21.18 13.59 15.77
CA ALA A 357 19.73 13.43 15.76
C ALA A 357 19.14 13.81 14.40
N LEU A 358 18.06 13.14 14.03
CA LEU A 358 17.16 13.46 12.94
C LEU A 358 15.78 13.77 13.53
N GLU A 359 15.27 14.96 13.23
CA GLU A 359 13.91 15.37 13.57
C GLU A 359 13.11 15.52 12.28
N THR A 360 11.90 14.98 12.24
CA THR A 360 10.98 15.10 11.10
C THR A 360 9.61 15.53 11.58
N ALA A 361 9.01 16.48 10.88
CA ALA A 361 7.64 16.93 11.10
C ALA A 361 6.88 16.90 9.78
N ASN A 362 5.75 16.20 9.74
CA ASN A 362 4.78 16.31 8.66
C ASN A 362 3.44 16.70 9.30
N VAL A 363 2.91 17.85 8.92
CA VAL A 363 1.66 18.41 9.48
C VAL A 363 0.73 18.74 8.33
N ASN A 364 -0.48 18.21 8.37
CA ASN A 364 -1.47 18.31 7.30
C ASN A 364 -2.79 18.84 7.86
N TYR A 365 -3.44 19.72 7.11
CA TYR A 365 -4.76 20.21 7.42
C TYR A 365 -5.65 20.18 6.19
N ASP A 366 -6.77 19.46 6.28
CA ASP A 366 -7.74 19.40 5.20
C ASP A 366 -8.62 20.66 5.19
N LEU A 367 -8.27 21.58 4.29
CA LEU A 367 -9.01 22.83 4.06
C LEU A 367 -10.44 22.56 3.59
N TRP A 368 -10.59 21.53 2.74
CA TRP A 368 -11.87 21.15 2.17
C TRP A 368 -11.95 19.64 1.95
N ARG A 369 -13.13 19.06 2.22
CA ARG A 369 -13.45 17.65 2.00
C ARG A 369 -14.84 17.55 1.37
N SER A 370 -14.98 16.64 0.43
CA SER A 370 -16.24 16.20 -0.16
C SER A 370 -16.17 14.68 -0.40
N TYR A 371 -17.25 14.08 -0.88
CA TYR A 371 -17.27 12.65 -1.18
C TYR A 371 -16.15 12.15 -2.10
N GLN A 372 -15.75 12.98 -3.04
CA GLN A 372 -14.80 12.58 -4.07
C GLN A 372 -13.51 13.37 -4.02
N SER A 373 -13.44 14.49 -3.29
CA SER A 373 -12.30 15.38 -3.41
C SER A 373 -11.89 15.99 -2.08
N THR A 374 -10.59 16.17 -1.90
CA THR A 374 -9.96 16.77 -0.73
C THR A 374 -8.94 17.82 -1.19
N VAL A 375 -8.89 18.95 -0.48
CA VAL A 375 -7.81 19.94 -0.56
C VAL A 375 -7.11 19.99 0.79
N THR A 376 -5.80 19.77 0.79
CA THR A 376 -4.96 19.71 1.99
C THR A 376 -3.82 20.71 1.87
N ALA A 377 -3.66 21.57 2.88
CA ALA A 377 -2.43 22.33 3.08
C ALA A 377 -1.56 21.60 4.09
N GLY A 378 -0.24 21.64 3.92
CA GLY A 378 0.65 21.01 4.86
C GLY A 378 2.05 21.59 4.89
N TYR A 379 2.83 21.08 5.83
CA TYR A 379 4.21 21.44 6.08
C TYR A 379 5.03 20.16 6.28
N ASN A 380 6.19 20.11 5.63
CA ASN A 380 7.22 19.11 5.83
C ASN A 380 8.47 19.81 6.36
N GLY A 381 9.02 19.29 7.46
CA GLY A 381 10.27 19.74 8.03
C GLY A 381 11.16 18.55 8.35
N LEU A 382 12.45 18.69 8.06
CA LEU A 382 13.50 17.74 8.41
C LEU A 382 14.69 18.52 8.96
N PHE A 383 15.25 18.07 10.08
CA PHE A 383 16.39 18.73 10.73
C PHE A 383 17.39 17.68 11.18
N THR A 384 18.66 17.87 10.85
CA THR A 384 19.76 17.04 11.36
C THR A 384 20.63 17.84 12.33
N GLN A 385 21.05 17.20 13.41
CA GLN A 385 22.06 17.73 14.34
C GLN A 385 23.19 16.71 14.45
N ASN A 386 24.39 17.05 13.98
CA ASN A 386 25.58 16.22 14.09
C ASN A 386 26.44 16.72 15.28
N TYR A 387 26.98 15.80 16.09
CA TYR A 387 27.52 16.14 17.40
C TYR A 387 29.05 16.31 17.46
N LEU A 388 29.79 15.93 16.42
CA LEU A 388 31.27 15.86 16.48
C LEU A 388 31.97 16.83 15.53
N GLY A 389 32.89 17.63 16.07
CA GLY A 389 33.89 18.39 15.29
C GLY A 389 33.29 19.26 14.19
N LEU A 390 33.82 19.11 12.96
CA LEU A 390 33.33 19.82 11.77
C LEU A 390 31.96 19.31 11.27
N ALA A 391 31.44 18.20 11.82
CA ALA A 391 30.18 17.62 11.34
C ALA A 391 28.96 18.55 11.54
N SER A 392 29.02 19.44 12.52
CA SER A 392 27.96 20.42 12.78
C SER A 392 27.80 21.44 11.66
N ASP A 393 28.87 21.69 10.88
CA ASP A 393 28.82 22.57 9.71
C ASP A 393 28.01 21.96 8.57
N PHE A 394 27.76 20.64 8.63
CA PHE A 394 26.92 19.90 7.69
C PHE A 394 25.51 19.63 8.23
N ASN A 395 25.06 20.35 9.26
CA ASN A 395 23.67 20.26 9.71
C ASN A 395 22.74 20.73 8.59
N VAL A 396 21.82 19.86 8.18
CA VAL A 396 20.82 20.12 7.15
C VAL A 396 19.46 20.40 7.81
N SER A 397 18.77 21.43 7.31
CA SER A 397 17.37 21.69 7.57
C SER A 397 16.62 21.82 6.24
N ASP A 398 15.75 20.87 5.91
CA ASP A 398 14.86 20.93 4.75
C ASP A 398 13.44 21.28 5.20
N GLN A 399 12.88 22.36 4.65
CA GLN A 399 11.56 22.85 5.01
C GLN A 399 10.75 23.16 3.76
N SER A 400 9.52 22.66 3.68
CA SER A 400 8.60 22.97 2.58
C SER A 400 7.15 23.06 3.02
N GLY A 401 6.45 24.09 2.59
CA GLY A 401 4.99 24.14 2.61
C GLY A 401 4.41 23.60 1.32
N PHE A 402 3.24 22.97 1.40
CA PHE A 402 2.57 22.43 0.21
C PHE A 402 1.05 22.61 0.23
N LEU A 403 0.48 22.52 -0.97
CA LEU A 403 -0.95 22.40 -1.20
C LEU A 403 -1.19 21.19 -2.10
N SER A 404 -2.15 20.35 -1.74
CA SER A 404 -2.54 19.20 -2.54
C SER A 404 -4.04 19.17 -2.79
N PHE A 405 -4.41 18.71 -3.97
CA PHE A 405 -5.78 18.41 -4.39
C PHE A 405 -5.83 16.96 -4.83
N ARG A 406 -6.76 16.19 -4.26
CA ARG A 406 -7.01 14.80 -4.64
C ARG A 406 -8.46 14.67 -5.05
N ARG A 407 -8.73 13.95 -6.15
CA ARG A 407 -10.07 13.62 -6.61
C ARG A 407 -10.18 12.16 -7.04
N ARG A 408 -11.12 11.43 -6.44
CA ARG A 408 -11.55 10.09 -6.86
C ARG A 408 -12.61 10.21 -7.95
N SER A 409 -12.49 9.40 -8.99
CA SER A 409 -13.42 9.37 -10.12
C SER A 409 -13.38 8.01 -10.83
N LEU A 410 -13.97 7.96 -12.02
CA LEU A 410 -13.94 6.81 -12.91
C LEU A 410 -13.26 7.21 -14.23
N THR A 411 -12.49 6.29 -14.81
CA THR A 411 -11.95 6.47 -16.16
C THR A 411 -13.10 6.60 -17.18
N PRO A 412 -13.02 7.50 -18.18
CA PRO A 412 -14.15 7.78 -19.09
C PRO A 412 -14.68 6.59 -19.90
N TYR A 413 -13.83 5.61 -20.25
CA TYR A 413 -14.18 4.53 -21.18
C TYR A 413 -14.37 3.17 -20.52
N THR A 414 -13.53 2.83 -19.54
CA THR A 414 -13.56 1.51 -18.88
C THR A 414 -14.26 1.54 -17.52
N HIS A 415 -14.69 2.72 -17.05
CA HIS A 415 -15.33 2.93 -15.75
C HIS A 415 -14.56 2.31 -14.57
N LEU A 416 -13.23 2.25 -14.67
CA LEU A 416 -12.35 1.81 -13.60
C LEU A 416 -12.18 2.94 -12.57
N PRO A 417 -12.12 2.63 -11.27
CA PRO A 417 -11.77 3.59 -10.24
C PRO A 417 -10.42 4.24 -10.54
N CYS A 418 -10.38 5.57 -10.46
CA CYS A 418 -9.15 6.32 -10.57
C CYS A 418 -9.06 7.44 -9.54
N THR A 419 -7.83 7.81 -9.19
CA THR A 419 -7.53 8.97 -8.34
C THR A 419 -6.63 9.91 -9.11
N LEU A 420 -7.13 11.13 -9.36
CA LEU A 420 -6.34 12.26 -9.84
C LEU A 420 -5.77 12.99 -8.62
N ALA A 421 -4.48 13.29 -8.62
CA ALA A 421 -3.86 14.13 -7.61
C ALA A 421 -3.00 15.22 -8.25
N TYR A 422 -3.08 16.41 -7.68
CA TYR A 422 -2.24 17.56 -7.99
C TYR A 422 -1.59 18.05 -6.70
N PHE A 423 -0.31 18.34 -6.76
CA PHE A 423 0.50 18.72 -5.60
C PHE A 423 1.42 19.87 -6.02
N VAL A 424 1.52 20.90 -5.19
CA VAL A 424 2.50 21.99 -5.34
C VAL A 424 3.20 22.22 -4.01
N ASP A 425 4.50 22.42 -4.06
CA ASP A 425 5.33 22.69 -2.89
C ASP A 425 6.30 23.84 -3.14
N ALA A 426 6.61 24.58 -2.08
CA ALA A 426 7.63 25.60 -2.07
C ALA A 426 8.41 25.49 -0.76
N GLY A 427 9.73 25.58 -0.84
CA GLY A 427 10.58 25.35 0.30
C GLY A 427 12.04 25.70 0.06
N GLY A 428 12.88 25.30 0.99
CA GLY A 428 14.31 25.47 0.88
C GLY A 428 15.10 24.57 1.83
N ILE A 429 16.37 24.42 1.51
CA ILE A 429 17.34 23.68 2.29
C ILE A 429 18.33 24.68 2.89
N PHE A 430 18.60 24.51 4.18
CA PHE A 430 19.66 25.19 4.90
C PHE A 430 20.76 24.16 5.20
N ALA A 431 22.00 24.51 4.92
CA ALA A 431 23.18 23.69 5.24
C ALA A 431 24.11 24.52 6.14
N GLY A 432 24.52 23.95 7.29
CA GLY A 432 25.32 24.67 8.28
C GLY A 432 24.61 25.92 8.84
N GLY A 433 23.27 25.94 8.81
CA GLY A 433 22.46 27.10 9.21
C GLY A 433 22.38 28.23 8.18
N VAL A 434 23.00 28.09 7.01
CA VAL A 434 22.95 29.06 5.92
C VAL A 434 21.93 28.61 4.88
N ASN A 435 21.14 29.55 4.34
CA ASN A 435 20.22 29.26 3.24
C ASN A 435 21.04 28.80 2.03
N PHE A 436 20.81 27.58 1.57
CA PHE A 436 21.62 26.91 0.57
C PHE A 436 20.86 26.72 -0.74
N LEU A 437 19.57 26.40 -0.65
CA LEU A 437 18.74 26.09 -1.80
C LEU A 437 17.31 26.57 -1.60
N GLN A 438 16.72 27.15 -2.63
CA GLN A 438 15.28 27.37 -2.73
C GLN A 438 14.70 26.45 -3.80
N ARG A 439 13.50 25.93 -3.56
CA ARG A 439 12.82 25.05 -4.50
C ARG A 439 11.34 25.33 -4.61
N PHE A 440 10.83 25.14 -5.82
CA PHE A 440 9.42 25.09 -6.12
C PHE A 440 9.12 23.82 -6.93
N GLY A 441 8.13 23.07 -6.50
CA GLY A 441 7.72 21.82 -7.15
C GLY A 441 6.24 21.82 -7.53
N SER A 442 5.93 21.11 -8.60
CA SER A 442 4.57 20.68 -8.88
C SER A 442 4.56 19.24 -9.37
N SER A 443 3.51 18.50 -9.04
CA SER A 443 3.29 17.17 -9.61
C SER A 443 1.82 16.90 -9.86
N THR A 444 1.58 16.16 -10.93
CA THR A 444 0.26 15.66 -11.32
C THR A 444 0.35 14.16 -11.45
N SER A 445 -0.58 13.42 -10.87
CA SER A 445 -0.62 11.96 -11.00
C SER A 445 -2.04 11.44 -11.21
N ILE A 446 -2.13 10.33 -11.92
CA ILE A 446 -3.36 9.57 -12.12
C ILE A 446 -3.06 8.13 -11.74
N ALA A 447 -3.72 7.65 -10.68
CA ALA A 447 -3.71 6.24 -10.29
C ALA A 447 -4.99 5.58 -10.80
N VAL A 448 -4.87 4.45 -11.48
CA VAL A 448 -6.00 3.63 -11.97
C VAL A 448 -5.93 2.27 -11.29
N GLN A 449 -7.02 1.86 -10.66
CA GLN A 449 -7.18 0.52 -10.10
C GLN A 449 -7.72 -0.41 -11.19
N ASP A 450 -6.85 -1.29 -11.71
CA ASP A 450 -7.18 -2.20 -12.81
C ASP A 450 -7.67 -3.58 -12.32
N SER A 451 -7.35 -3.95 -11.08
CA SER A 451 -7.91 -5.12 -10.39
C SER A 451 -8.10 -4.83 -8.89
N ASP A 452 -8.67 -5.78 -8.13
CA ASP A 452 -8.78 -5.63 -6.68
C ASP A 452 -7.43 -5.49 -5.98
N ASP A 453 -6.40 -6.15 -6.53
CA ASP A 453 -5.07 -6.24 -5.93
C ASP A 453 -4.02 -5.39 -6.66
N THR A 454 -4.37 -4.67 -7.72
CA THR A 454 -3.38 -3.94 -8.53
C THR A 454 -3.82 -2.55 -8.93
N SER A 455 -2.83 -1.66 -9.04
CA SER A 455 -3.02 -0.34 -9.63
C SER A 455 -1.81 0.09 -10.46
N ILE A 456 -2.05 1.01 -11.39
CA ILE A 456 -1.01 1.70 -12.17
C ILE A 456 -1.13 3.19 -11.89
N THR A 457 -0.01 3.84 -11.58
CA THR A 457 0.08 5.29 -11.44
C THR A 457 0.98 5.87 -12.51
N GLY A 458 0.48 6.83 -13.27
CA GLY A 458 1.29 7.72 -14.09
C GLY A 458 1.49 9.05 -13.38
N GLN A 459 2.71 9.58 -13.35
CA GLN A 459 3.03 10.84 -12.69
C GLN A 459 3.89 11.72 -13.61
N PHE A 460 3.63 13.01 -13.55
CA PHE A 460 4.50 14.06 -14.07
C PHE A 460 4.91 14.99 -12.94
N ARG A 461 6.20 15.33 -12.85
CA ARG A 461 6.74 16.24 -11.85
C ARG A 461 7.57 17.32 -12.54
N TYR A 462 7.39 18.55 -12.09
CA TYR A 462 8.25 19.68 -12.38
C TYR A 462 8.89 20.15 -11.07
N SER A 463 10.17 20.49 -11.10
CA SER A 463 10.83 21.15 -9.98
C SER A 463 11.81 22.20 -10.47
N ARG A 464 11.70 23.41 -9.94
CA ARG A 464 12.69 24.48 -10.08
C ARG A 464 13.53 24.52 -8.82
N VAL A 465 14.83 24.63 -9.02
CA VAL A 465 15.84 24.61 -7.96
C VAL A 465 16.76 25.79 -8.21
N ASP A 466 16.87 26.68 -7.23
CA ASP A 466 17.72 27.88 -7.28
C ASP A 466 18.66 27.86 -6.06
N PHE A 467 19.97 27.76 -6.32
CA PHE A 467 21.02 27.71 -5.31
C PHE A 467 21.39 29.12 -4.87
N VAL A 468 21.49 29.31 -3.55
CA VAL A 468 21.70 30.63 -2.95
C VAL A 468 23.06 30.67 -2.26
N ASN A 469 23.66 31.85 -2.17
CA ASN A 469 24.99 32.05 -1.57
C ASN A 469 26.11 31.25 -2.28
N GLN A 470 26.00 31.15 -3.61
CA GLN A 470 27.02 30.51 -4.44
C GLN A 470 28.33 31.32 -4.45
N LEU A 471 29.43 30.66 -4.84
CA LEU A 471 30.72 31.33 -4.97
C LEU A 471 30.67 32.43 -6.05
N PRO A 472 31.43 33.54 -5.89
CA PRO A 472 31.48 34.58 -6.92
C PRO A 472 31.87 34.03 -8.29
N GLY A 473 31.08 34.36 -9.31
CA GLY A 473 31.32 33.94 -10.70
C GLY A 473 30.71 32.59 -11.08
N VAL A 474 29.96 31.94 -10.19
CA VAL A 474 29.17 30.75 -10.54
C VAL A 474 27.90 31.14 -11.29
N ASP A 475 27.14 32.12 -10.81
CA ASP A 475 25.91 32.59 -11.46
C ASP A 475 26.14 32.97 -12.93
N GLY A 476 25.40 32.34 -13.84
CA GLY A 476 25.48 32.55 -15.28
C GLY A 476 26.70 31.92 -15.98
N SER A 477 27.50 31.13 -15.26
CA SER A 477 28.61 30.36 -15.83
C SER A 477 28.17 28.95 -16.26
N SER A 478 29.06 28.19 -16.89
CA SER A 478 28.81 26.78 -17.24
C SER A 478 28.62 25.88 -16.00
N VAL A 479 29.07 26.32 -14.83
CA VAL A 479 28.99 25.59 -13.56
C VAL A 479 27.83 26.08 -12.67
N ASP A 480 26.91 26.87 -13.21
CA ASP A 480 25.70 27.31 -12.51
C ASP A 480 24.69 26.14 -12.36
N PRO A 481 24.41 25.67 -11.12
CA PRO A 481 23.57 24.50 -10.88
C PRO A 481 22.07 24.81 -10.86
N ASP A 482 21.66 26.08 -10.95
CA ASP A 482 20.26 26.46 -10.99
C ASP A 482 19.55 25.77 -12.14
N SER A 483 18.42 25.12 -11.86
CA SER A 483 17.85 24.19 -12.85
C SER A 483 16.36 23.97 -12.72
N SER A 484 15.79 23.58 -13.86
CA SER A 484 14.43 23.13 -14.02
C SER A 484 14.45 21.65 -14.42
N ASN A 485 13.93 20.79 -13.55
CA ASN A 485 13.83 19.36 -13.79
C ASN A 485 12.39 18.97 -14.12
N TYR A 486 12.25 18.13 -15.15
CA TYR A 486 10.98 17.57 -15.62
C TYR A 486 11.07 16.05 -15.56
N GLU A 487 10.14 15.41 -14.87
CA GLU A 487 10.10 13.96 -14.74
C GLU A 487 8.74 13.41 -15.17
N ALA A 488 8.75 12.32 -15.92
CA ALA A 488 7.58 11.49 -16.17
C ALA A 488 7.86 10.06 -15.69
N SER A 489 6.96 9.50 -14.88
CA SER A 489 7.12 8.18 -14.29
C SER A 489 5.86 7.33 -14.32
N PHE A 490 6.05 6.02 -14.29
CA PHE A 490 5.01 5.01 -14.17
C PHE A 490 5.35 4.07 -13.02
N ILE A 491 4.35 3.75 -12.20
CA ILE A 491 4.49 2.85 -11.04
C ILE A 491 3.37 1.82 -11.11
N ARG A 492 3.72 0.53 -11.09
CA ARG A 492 2.81 -0.59 -10.89
C ARG A 492 2.86 -0.99 -9.42
N GLN A 493 1.69 -1.11 -8.80
CA GLN A 493 1.54 -1.55 -7.42
C GLN A 493 0.72 -2.83 -7.36
N TRP A 494 1.13 -3.77 -6.51
CA TRP A 494 0.39 -4.95 -6.11
C TRP A 494 0.11 -4.86 -4.60
N SER A 495 -1.13 -5.07 -4.19
CA SER A 495 -1.60 -4.99 -2.82
C SER A 495 -2.29 -6.29 -2.48
N ARG A 496 -1.77 -6.99 -1.47
CA ARG A 496 -2.38 -8.20 -0.92
C ARG A 496 -2.92 -7.87 0.46
N VAL A 497 -4.19 -7.49 0.51
CA VAL A 497 -4.82 -6.90 1.70
C VAL A 497 -4.93 -7.93 2.84
N ASP A 498 -5.23 -9.19 2.52
CA ASP A 498 -5.28 -10.31 3.49
C ASP A 498 -3.94 -10.55 4.19
N ALA A 499 -2.84 -10.28 3.50
CA ALA A 499 -1.49 -10.44 4.04
C ALA A 499 -0.85 -9.13 4.50
N GLY A 500 -1.54 -7.99 4.41
CA GLY A 500 -0.97 -6.67 4.74
C GLY A 500 0.25 -6.28 3.90
N GLN A 501 0.36 -6.81 2.67
CA GLN A 501 1.53 -6.64 1.81
C GLN A 501 1.27 -5.68 0.66
N VAL A 502 2.23 -4.80 0.39
CA VAL A 502 2.23 -3.97 -0.82
C VAL A 502 3.60 -4.08 -1.48
N TRP A 503 3.62 -4.22 -2.79
CA TRP A 503 4.83 -4.21 -3.62
C TRP A 503 4.68 -3.19 -4.74
N GLN A 504 5.76 -2.52 -5.11
CA GLN A 504 5.76 -1.56 -6.20
C GLN A 504 7.01 -1.71 -7.08
N LEU A 505 6.79 -1.49 -8.37
CA LEU A 505 7.82 -1.42 -9.39
C LEU A 505 7.56 -0.18 -10.25
N GLY A 506 8.56 0.66 -10.46
CA GLY A 506 8.41 1.89 -11.20
C GLY A 506 9.60 2.21 -12.10
N TYR A 507 9.31 3.03 -13.10
CA TYR A 507 10.29 3.61 -14.00
C TYR A 507 10.00 5.09 -14.21
N GLY A 508 11.02 5.93 -14.15
CA GLY A 508 10.97 7.35 -14.43
C GLY A 508 12.00 7.76 -15.48
N TYR A 509 11.64 8.72 -16.31
CA TYR A 509 12.56 9.47 -17.14
C TYR A 509 12.57 10.92 -16.66
N ASN A 510 13.75 11.49 -16.44
CA ASN A 510 13.89 12.89 -16.09
C ASN A 510 14.81 13.65 -17.04
N ARG A 511 14.52 14.93 -17.20
CA ARG A 511 15.29 15.90 -17.98
C ARG A 511 15.58 17.09 -17.09
N ASN A 512 16.85 17.31 -16.80
CA ASN A 512 17.29 18.52 -16.14
C ASN A 512 17.74 19.55 -17.19
N VAL A 513 17.25 20.77 -17.05
CA VAL A 513 17.65 21.92 -17.85
C VAL A 513 18.22 22.95 -16.88
N ALA A 514 19.53 23.08 -16.87
CA ALA A 514 20.25 23.96 -15.97
C ALA A 514 20.61 25.29 -16.66
N GLN A 515 20.96 26.30 -15.85
CA GLN A 515 21.56 27.53 -16.35
C GLN A 515 22.99 27.26 -16.84
N GLY A 516 23.75 26.47 -16.07
CA GLY A 516 25.08 26.00 -16.44
C GLY A 516 25.02 24.69 -17.21
N SER A 517 25.71 24.65 -18.34
CA SER A 517 25.77 23.48 -19.24
C SER A 517 26.28 22.21 -18.56
N ASP A 518 27.09 22.34 -17.50
CA ASP A 518 27.67 21.19 -16.77
C ASP A 518 26.59 20.37 -16.04
N PHE A 519 25.39 20.93 -15.83
CA PHE A 519 24.30 20.28 -15.10
C PHE A 519 23.11 19.86 -15.97
N ASP A 520 23.17 20.07 -17.28
CA ASP A 520 22.18 19.54 -18.22
C ASP A 520 22.34 18.02 -18.34
N TYR A 521 21.27 17.26 -18.09
CA TYR A 521 21.33 15.80 -18.21
C TYR A 521 20.01 15.17 -18.63
N ARG A 522 20.10 13.94 -19.14
CA ARG A 522 18.97 13.00 -19.26
C ARG A 522 19.17 11.90 -18.26
N GLY A 523 18.12 11.58 -17.51
CA GLY A 523 18.21 10.54 -16.51
C GLY A 523 17.06 9.55 -16.57
N HIS A 524 17.34 8.41 -15.96
CA HIS A 524 16.45 7.27 -15.84
C HIS A 524 16.44 6.85 -14.39
N ARG A 525 15.27 6.47 -13.88
CA ARG A 525 15.10 6.01 -12.50
C ARG A 525 14.33 4.70 -12.49
N ALA A 526 14.90 3.66 -11.89
CA ALA A 526 14.16 2.46 -11.52
C ALA A 526 13.78 2.54 -10.04
N ILE A 527 12.56 2.12 -9.71
CA ILE A 527 12.03 2.12 -8.34
C ILE A 527 11.53 0.72 -8.03
N VAL A 528 11.97 0.15 -6.91
CA VAL A 528 11.42 -1.08 -6.34
C VAL A 528 11.12 -0.81 -4.88
N GLY A 529 9.96 -1.22 -4.39
CA GLY A 529 9.68 -1.09 -2.97
C GLY A 529 8.60 -2.02 -2.50
N GLY A 530 8.44 -2.10 -1.20
CA GLY A 530 7.35 -2.82 -0.58
C GLY A 530 7.14 -2.46 0.87
N SER A 531 5.96 -2.82 1.37
CA SER A 531 5.62 -2.68 2.77
C SER A 531 4.90 -3.92 3.27
N GLN A 532 5.09 -4.21 4.55
CA GLN A 532 4.43 -5.30 5.27
C GLN A 532 3.84 -4.74 6.56
N GLN A 533 2.53 -4.87 6.73
CA GLN A 533 1.85 -4.70 8.01
C GLN A 533 1.76 -6.05 8.71
N PHE A 534 2.17 -6.11 9.97
CA PHE A 534 2.13 -7.33 10.78
C PHE A 534 0.88 -7.35 11.67
N GLU A 535 0.55 -8.53 12.21
CA GLU A 535 -0.61 -8.72 13.10
C GLU A 535 -0.50 -7.89 14.40
N ASP A 536 0.72 -7.55 14.83
CA ASP A 536 0.98 -6.73 16.02
C ASP A 536 0.97 -5.22 15.71
N GLU A 537 0.40 -4.81 14.58
CA GLU A 537 0.37 -3.43 14.07
C GLU A 537 1.77 -2.84 13.79
N SER A 538 2.81 -3.67 13.75
CA SER A 538 4.11 -3.25 13.25
C SER A 538 4.07 -3.05 11.73
N PHE A 539 4.98 -2.22 11.22
CA PHE A 539 5.13 -1.97 9.79
C PHE A 539 6.59 -2.05 9.39
N ALA A 540 6.88 -2.75 8.30
CA ALA A 540 8.18 -2.69 7.62
C ALA A 540 8.03 -2.04 6.24
N PHE A 541 9.00 -1.22 5.87
CA PHE A 541 9.09 -0.55 4.59
C PHE A 541 10.47 -0.80 3.99
N LEU A 542 10.50 -1.12 2.69
CA LEU A 542 11.71 -1.23 1.88
C LEU A 542 11.53 -0.36 0.64
N SER A 543 12.53 0.45 0.32
CA SER A 543 12.60 1.23 -0.92
C SER A 543 13.98 1.12 -1.51
N LEU A 544 14.05 0.86 -2.81
CA LEU A 544 15.25 0.85 -3.62
C LEU A 544 15.01 1.76 -4.83
N GLN A 545 15.91 2.71 -5.05
CA GLN A 545 15.92 3.54 -6.23
C GLN A 545 17.27 3.45 -6.90
N TYR A 546 17.27 3.27 -8.21
CA TYR A 546 18.48 3.29 -9.01
C TYR A 546 18.35 4.41 -10.05
N ASN A 547 19.13 5.48 -9.87
CA ASN A 547 19.18 6.61 -10.79
C ASN A 547 20.39 6.48 -11.72
N PHE A 548 20.18 6.80 -12.98
CA PHE A 548 21.25 6.91 -13.97
C PHE A 548 21.13 8.26 -14.66
N ARG A 549 22.21 9.06 -14.67
CA ARG A 549 22.24 10.41 -15.23
C ARG A 549 23.36 10.50 -16.25
N ASN A 550 23.01 10.88 -17.48
CA ASN A 550 23.95 11.18 -18.55
C ASN A 550 23.95 12.68 -18.81
N TYR A 551 25.08 13.33 -18.54
CA TYR A 551 25.22 14.76 -18.75
C TYR A 551 25.50 15.07 -20.21
N ASP A 552 24.84 16.11 -20.71
CA ASP A 552 24.80 16.43 -22.14
C ASP A 552 26.06 17.13 -22.64
N ASN A 553 26.81 17.76 -21.74
CA ASN A 553 27.97 18.58 -22.07
C ASN A 553 29.23 18.08 -21.34
N PRO A 554 30.43 18.26 -21.95
CA PRO A 554 31.68 18.06 -21.25
C PRO A 554 31.79 19.00 -20.06
N GLN A 555 32.26 18.49 -18.94
CA GLN A 555 32.38 19.25 -17.70
C GLN A 555 33.50 20.27 -17.81
N THR A 556 33.29 21.47 -17.29
CA THR A 556 34.26 22.56 -17.32
C THR A 556 35.55 22.20 -16.57
N SER A 557 35.43 21.40 -15.50
CA SER A 557 36.57 21.00 -14.65
C SER A 557 37.45 19.89 -15.26
N THR A 558 36.88 18.96 -16.04
CA THR A 558 37.60 17.77 -16.54
C THR A 558 37.69 17.70 -18.07
N GLY A 559 36.89 18.48 -18.79
CA GLY A 559 36.73 18.40 -20.24
C GLY A 559 36.08 17.10 -20.75
N SER A 560 35.59 16.24 -19.84
CA SER A 560 35.00 14.95 -20.15
C SER A 560 33.50 14.96 -19.94
N PHE A 561 32.75 14.12 -20.66
CA PHE A 561 31.34 13.90 -20.37
C PHE A 561 31.20 13.19 -19.02
N ARG A 562 30.17 13.57 -18.27
CA ARG A 562 29.87 13.02 -16.95
C ARG A 562 28.76 11.99 -17.01
N GLN A 563 28.89 10.92 -16.24
CA GLN A 563 27.87 9.91 -15.99
C GLN A 563 27.81 9.58 -14.50
N ASP A 564 26.59 9.59 -13.96
CA ASP A 564 26.34 9.22 -12.58
C ASP A 564 25.38 8.03 -12.48
N ARG A 565 25.68 7.11 -11.57
CA ARG A 565 24.82 5.99 -11.17
C ARG A 565 24.63 6.06 -9.66
N GLU A 566 23.40 6.17 -9.23
CA GLU A 566 23.08 6.33 -7.82
C GLU A 566 22.16 5.20 -7.38
N LEU A 567 22.55 4.47 -6.34
CA LEU A 567 21.74 3.47 -5.66
C LEU A 567 21.35 4.00 -4.29
N LEU A 568 20.05 4.18 -4.09
CA LEU A 568 19.46 4.53 -2.81
C LEU A 568 18.70 3.33 -2.28
N VAL A 569 19.05 2.84 -1.10
CA VAL A 569 18.30 1.82 -0.38
C VAL A 569 17.84 2.42 0.94
N SER A 570 16.56 2.24 1.29
CA SER A 570 16.06 2.58 2.60
C SER A 570 15.17 1.49 3.18
N VAL A 571 15.37 1.21 4.45
CA VAL A 571 14.61 0.25 5.24
C VAL A 571 14.12 0.95 6.49
N SER A 572 12.85 0.78 6.82
CA SER A 572 12.28 1.28 8.06
C SER A 572 11.39 0.23 8.70
N TYR A 573 11.49 0.08 10.02
CA TYR A 573 10.65 -0.77 10.83
C TYR A 573 10.04 0.05 11.96
N LEU A 574 8.71 0.05 12.03
CA LEU A 574 7.92 0.73 13.05
C LEU A 574 7.23 -0.32 13.89
N ARG A 575 7.29 -0.18 15.22
CA ARG A 575 6.60 -1.05 16.16
C ARG A 575 5.84 -0.22 17.20
N PRO A 576 4.56 -0.52 17.50
CA PRO A 576 3.81 0.20 18.53
C PRO A 576 4.58 0.26 19.85
N ALA A 577 4.70 1.46 20.39
CA ALA A 577 5.39 1.74 21.64
C ALA A 577 4.36 1.88 22.77
N PHE A 578 4.68 1.26 23.91
CA PHE A 578 3.93 1.40 25.16
C PHE A 578 2.42 1.10 25.07
N GLN A 579 2.00 0.19 24.18
CA GLN A 579 0.59 -0.16 23.96
C GLN A 579 -0.28 1.03 23.53
N THR A 580 0.31 2.01 22.85
CA THR A 580 -0.42 3.13 22.24
C THR A 580 -0.46 2.95 20.73
N GLU A 581 -1.60 3.22 20.10
CA GLU A 581 -1.78 3.14 18.64
C GLU A 581 -1.11 4.31 17.88
N LYS A 582 -0.52 5.26 18.61
CA LYS A 582 -0.04 6.54 18.07
C LYS A 582 1.45 6.77 18.24
N LEU A 583 2.13 6.04 19.11
CA LEU A 583 3.57 6.18 19.33
C LEU A 583 4.26 4.90 18.90
N TYR A 584 5.35 5.02 18.15
CA TYR A 584 6.07 3.90 17.55
C TYR A 584 7.55 3.98 17.88
N TRP A 585 8.17 2.85 18.19
CA TRP A 585 9.61 2.67 18.05
C TRP A 585 9.95 2.61 16.57
N VAL A 586 10.99 3.33 16.16
CA VAL A 586 11.46 3.36 14.78
C VAL A 586 12.89 2.85 14.74
N ALA A 587 13.15 1.91 13.83
CA ALA A 587 14.48 1.57 13.37
C ALA A 587 14.57 1.85 11.86
N GLU A 588 15.61 2.57 11.45
CA GLU A 588 15.83 2.91 10.05
C GLU A 588 17.27 2.70 9.63
N TYR A 589 17.44 2.29 8.38
CA TYR A 589 18.72 2.17 7.70
C TYR A 589 18.58 2.77 6.30
N ALA A 590 19.56 3.56 5.88
CA ALA A 590 19.66 4.04 4.52
C ALA A 590 21.08 3.88 3.99
N TYR A 591 21.19 3.47 2.74
CA TYR A 591 22.44 3.38 2.00
C TYR A 591 22.32 4.24 0.74
N ASP A 592 23.31 5.11 0.52
CA ASP A 592 23.39 6.01 -0.62
C ASP A 592 24.76 5.86 -1.27
N LEU A 593 24.77 5.28 -2.47
CA LEU A 593 25.96 5.07 -3.27
C LEU A 593 25.81 5.83 -4.59
N ASN A 594 26.66 6.82 -4.83
CA ASN A 594 26.76 7.48 -6.11
C ASN A 594 28.12 7.18 -6.75
N GLU A 595 28.12 6.42 -7.84
CA GLU A 595 29.28 6.22 -8.71
C GLU A 595 29.26 7.27 -9.81
N SER A 596 30.33 8.07 -9.90
CA SER A 596 30.51 9.08 -10.95
C SER A 596 31.87 8.91 -11.61
N ASP A 597 31.94 9.21 -12.90
CA ASP A 597 33.22 9.34 -13.59
C ASP A 597 34.02 10.58 -13.16
N ILE A 598 33.40 11.47 -12.38
CA ILE A 598 34.10 12.53 -11.64
C ILE A 598 34.28 12.08 -10.19
N GLU A 599 35.55 11.95 -9.78
CA GLU A 599 35.93 11.52 -8.43
C GLU A 599 35.27 12.36 -7.33
N SER A 600 35.19 13.69 -7.50
CA SER A 600 34.57 14.58 -6.52
C SER A 600 33.05 14.45 -6.42
N SER A 601 32.41 13.66 -7.28
CA SER A 601 30.98 13.34 -7.20
C SER A 601 30.74 11.89 -6.80
N SER A 602 31.79 11.07 -6.63
CA SER A 602 31.65 9.69 -6.18
C SER A 602 31.63 9.62 -4.66
N TYR A 603 30.69 8.87 -4.10
CA TYR A 603 30.60 8.68 -2.66
C TYR A 603 29.76 7.45 -2.31
N ASP A 604 29.95 6.96 -1.09
CA ASP A 604 29.09 6.03 -0.38
C ASP A 604 28.76 6.58 1.02
N ARG A 605 27.59 6.19 1.53
CA ARG A 605 27.09 6.63 2.82
C ARG A 605 26.13 5.63 3.43
N ASP A 606 26.36 5.29 4.69
CA ASP A 606 25.50 4.51 5.55
C ASP A 606 24.89 5.38 6.66
N ILE A 607 23.57 5.31 6.80
CA ILE A 607 22.82 6.01 7.85
C ILE A 607 22.03 4.99 8.65
N PHE A 608 22.25 4.95 9.96
CA PHE A 608 21.49 4.13 10.90
C PHE A 608 20.72 5.03 11.85
N GLY A 609 19.47 4.68 12.16
CA GLY A 609 18.62 5.46 13.04
C GLY A 609 17.80 4.60 13.99
N LEU A 610 17.72 5.01 15.25
CA LEU A 610 16.80 4.45 16.25
C LEU A 610 16.08 5.59 17.00
N GLY A 611 14.76 5.49 17.16
CA GLY A 611 14.00 6.56 17.80
C GLY A 611 12.52 6.31 17.99
N LEU A 612 11.78 7.41 18.05
CA LEU A 612 10.35 7.42 18.28
C LEU A 612 9.64 8.23 17.20
N GLN A 613 8.46 7.76 16.80
CA GLN A 613 7.54 8.48 15.93
C GLN A 613 6.16 8.56 16.58
N TRP A 614 5.61 9.77 16.65
CA TRP A 614 4.26 10.04 17.12
C TRP A 614 3.37 10.45 15.94
N ASN A 615 2.33 9.67 15.68
CA ASN A 615 1.28 9.95 14.70
C ASN A 615 0.09 10.58 15.42
N PHE A 616 -0.44 11.67 14.89
CA PHE A 616 -1.59 12.39 15.46
C PHE A 616 -2.59 12.74 14.38
N GLY A 617 -3.88 12.70 14.72
CA GLY A 617 -4.96 12.98 13.76
C GLY A 617 -5.02 11.94 12.63
N GLY A 618 -6.23 11.62 12.21
CA GLY A 618 -6.47 10.45 11.34
C GLY A 618 -7.11 9.32 12.13
N LEU A 619 -7.90 8.53 11.40
CA LEU A 619 -8.40 7.25 11.90
C LEU A 619 -7.19 6.31 12.06
N PRO A 620 -7.19 5.46 13.11
CA PRO A 620 -6.11 4.52 13.40
C PRO A 620 -5.75 3.63 12.20
#